data_AF-A0A376LCV5-F1
#
_entry.id   AF-A0A376LCV5-F1
#
_cell.length_a   1.000
_cell.length_b   1.000
_cell.length_c   1.000
_cell.angle_alpha   90.00
_cell.angle_beta   90.00
_cell.angle_gamma   90.00
#
_symmetry.space_group_name_H-M   'P 1'
#
loop_
_entity.id
_entity.type
_entity.pdbx_description
1 polymer ?
#
loop_
_entity_poly.entity_id
_entity_poly.type
_entity_poly.pdbx_seq_one_letter_code
_entity_poly.pdbx_strand_id
1 'polypeptide(L)'
;MKIGRDKQVKWILAPSKGWEKPLASKLLKPVDANGKPITCNENGLCENSDFDFTYTQHTAWISSKGTLTIFDNGDGRHLEQPALPTMKYSRFVEYKIDEKKGTVQQVWEYGKERGYDFYSPITSIIEYQADRNTMFGFGGSIHLFDVGQPTVGKLNEIDYKTKEVKVEIDVLSDKPNQTHYRALLVRPQQMFK
;
A
#
# COMPACT_ATOMS: atom_id res chain seq x y z
N MET A 1 10.73 5.06 -3.97
CA MET A 1 11.78 5.76 -4.75
C MET A 1 12.10 4.95 -5.98
N LYS A 2 12.40 5.61 -7.12
CA LYS A 2 13.03 4.98 -8.28
C LYS A 2 14.46 5.48 -8.45
N ILE A 3 15.38 4.55 -8.66
CA ILE A 3 16.79 4.82 -8.93
C ILE A 3 17.13 4.27 -10.31
N GLY A 4 17.81 5.07 -11.13
CA GLY A 4 18.26 4.63 -12.45
C GLY A 4 19.49 3.72 -12.38
N ARG A 5 19.84 3.09 -13.51
CA ARG A 5 21.10 2.33 -13.64
C ARG A 5 22.33 3.19 -13.33
N ASP A 6 22.22 4.48 -13.65
CA ASP A 6 23.16 5.57 -13.37
C ASP A 6 23.28 5.97 -11.90
N LYS A 7 22.57 5.26 -11.00
CA LYS A 7 22.53 5.52 -9.55
C LYS A 7 21.92 6.88 -9.17
N GLN A 8 21.22 7.53 -10.10
CA GLN A 8 20.54 8.79 -9.84
C GLN A 8 19.10 8.54 -9.38
N VAL A 9 18.68 9.26 -8.35
CA VAL A 9 17.28 9.28 -7.92
C VAL A 9 16.44 9.96 -9.01
N LYS A 10 15.46 9.22 -9.53
CA LYS A 10 14.54 9.70 -10.57
C LYS A 10 13.32 10.37 -9.95
N TRP A 11 12.74 9.74 -8.94
CA TRP A 11 11.63 10.28 -8.16
C TRP A 11 11.49 9.61 -6.79
N ILE A 12 10.78 10.28 -5.88
CA ILE A 12 10.45 9.85 -4.53
C ILE A 12 8.95 10.06 -4.33
N LEU A 13 8.28 9.04 -3.77
CA LEU A 13 6.91 9.13 -3.29
C LEU A 13 6.96 8.99 -1.76
N ALA A 14 6.84 10.12 -1.06
CA ALA A 14 6.90 10.21 0.40
C ALA A 14 6.35 11.59 0.83
N PRO A 15 5.94 11.75 2.10
CA PRO A 15 5.77 13.06 2.72
C PRO A 15 7.04 13.92 2.57
N SER A 16 6.88 15.25 2.53
CA SER A 16 8.00 16.15 2.23
C SER A 16 8.90 16.48 3.41
N LYS A 17 8.42 16.28 4.65
CA LYS A 17 9.19 16.56 5.87
C LYS A 17 10.53 15.80 5.90
N GLY A 18 11.59 16.52 6.24
CA GLY A 18 12.94 15.96 6.44
C GLY A 18 13.75 15.71 5.16
N TRP A 19 13.19 15.95 3.97
CA TRP A 19 13.97 15.83 2.72
C TRP A 19 14.74 17.10 2.42
N GLU A 20 16.07 16.99 2.35
CA GLU A 20 16.96 18.07 1.94
C GLU A 20 17.27 18.05 0.43
N LYS A 21 17.75 19.18 -0.11
CA LYS A 21 18.28 19.20 -1.49
C LYS A 21 19.59 18.38 -1.56
N PRO A 22 19.80 17.61 -2.66
CA PRO A 22 19.02 17.61 -3.90
C PRO A 22 17.80 16.66 -3.91
N LEU A 23 17.61 15.82 -2.88
CA LEU A 23 16.56 14.79 -2.87
C LEU A 23 15.14 15.36 -2.81
N ALA A 24 14.94 16.48 -2.09
CA ALA A 24 13.66 17.19 -2.05
C ALA A 24 13.13 17.54 -3.46
N SER A 25 14.01 17.81 -4.42
CA SER A 25 13.64 18.12 -5.81
C SER A 25 13.07 16.92 -6.58
N LYS A 26 13.17 15.70 -6.02
CA LYS A 26 12.72 14.45 -6.62
C LYS A 26 11.36 14.00 -6.06
N LEU A 27 10.78 14.70 -5.09
CA LEU A 27 9.46 14.39 -4.56
C LEU A 27 8.39 14.58 -5.66
N LEU A 28 7.54 13.56 -5.83
CA LEU A 28 6.40 13.63 -6.73
C LEU A 28 5.32 14.52 -6.13
N LYS A 29 4.64 15.29 -6.99
CA LYS A 29 3.56 16.20 -6.61
C LYS A 29 2.21 15.51 -6.79
N PRO A 30 1.39 15.40 -5.73
CA PRO A 30 0.07 14.78 -5.84
C PRO A 30 -0.87 15.64 -6.70
N VAL A 31 -1.64 14.98 -7.56
CA VAL A 31 -2.64 15.61 -8.45
C VAL A 31 -3.95 14.83 -8.46
N ASP A 32 -5.05 15.52 -8.72
CA ASP A 32 -6.38 14.93 -8.90
C ASP A 32 -6.54 14.25 -10.28
N ALA A 33 -7.75 13.72 -10.55
CA ALA A 33 -8.06 13.08 -11.83
C ALA A 33 -7.98 14.00 -13.06
N ASN A 34 -8.03 15.32 -12.86
CA ASN A 34 -7.89 16.34 -13.90
C ASN A 34 -6.46 16.88 -13.99
N GLY A 35 -5.52 16.36 -13.18
CA GLY A 35 -4.14 16.84 -13.11
C GLY A 35 -3.95 18.14 -12.33
N LYS A 36 -4.96 18.58 -11.56
CA LYS A 36 -4.82 19.74 -10.66
C LYS A 36 -4.05 19.34 -9.40
N PRO A 37 -3.12 20.18 -8.89
CA PRO A 37 -2.39 19.89 -7.65
C PRO A 37 -3.32 19.65 -6.47
N ILE A 38 -2.96 18.67 -5.64
CA ILE A 38 -3.57 18.45 -4.32
C ILE A 38 -2.67 19.09 -3.27
N THR A 39 -3.27 19.87 -2.38
CA THR A 39 -2.56 20.49 -1.25
C THR A 39 -2.38 19.46 -0.14
N CYS A 40 -1.13 19.20 0.23
CA CYS A 40 -0.79 18.36 1.37
C CYS A 40 0.25 19.06 2.23
N ASN A 41 0.16 18.89 3.55
CA ASN A 41 1.18 19.38 4.47
C ASN A 41 2.46 18.52 4.42
N GLU A 42 3.50 18.92 5.16
CA GLU A 42 4.78 18.20 5.14
C GLU A 42 4.73 16.78 5.70
N ASN A 43 3.74 16.50 6.55
CA ASN A 43 3.46 15.17 7.12
C ASN A 43 2.70 14.26 6.13
N GLY A 44 2.22 14.81 5.02
CA GLY A 44 1.51 14.09 3.97
C GLY A 44 -0.02 14.06 4.16
N LEU A 45 -0.57 14.78 5.13
CA LEU A 45 -2.02 14.95 5.25
C LEU A 45 -2.49 15.91 4.14
N CYS A 46 -3.41 15.42 3.29
CA CYS A 46 -3.94 16.14 2.14
C CYS A 46 -5.35 16.67 2.38
N GLU A 47 -5.65 17.85 1.86
CA GLU A 47 -6.95 18.50 2.01
C GLU A 47 -7.87 18.21 0.82
N ASN A 48 -9.17 18.04 1.08
CA ASN A 48 -10.22 17.90 0.07
C ASN A 48 -9.96 16.79 -0.98
N SER A 49 -9.30 15.70 -0.57
CA SER A 49 -8.95 14.58 -1.45
C SER A 49 -8.75 13.30 -0.63
N ASP A 50 -8.99 12.15 -1.27
CA ASP A 50 -8.67 10.83 -0.71
C ASP A 50 -7.20 10.44 -0.93
N PHE A 51 -6.43 11.25 -1.66
CA PHE A 51 -5.00 11.02 -1.82
C PHE A 51 -4.32 11.00 -0.46
N ASP A 52 -3.59 9.92 -0.19
CA ASP A 52 -2.67 9.85 0.94
C ASP A 52 -1.39 9.14 0.50
N PHE A 53 -0.27 9.47 1.14
CA PHE A 53 0.99 8.75 0.94
C PHE A 53 0.93 7.38 1.60
N THR A 54 2.00 6.60 1.40
CA THR A 54 2.16 5.31 2.07
C THR A 54 3.14 5.43 3.21
N TYR A 55 2.88 4.70 4.29
CA TYR A 55 3.67 4.72 5.51
C TYR A 55 4.01 3.29 5.91
N THR A 56 5.27 3.04 6.24
CA THR A 56 5.80 1.70 6.58
C THR A 56 5.44 0.62 5.55
N GLN A 57 5.37 1.01 4.29
CA GLN A 57 4.74 0.24 3.22
C GLN A 57 5.57 -0.92 2.69
N HIS A 58 4.88 -1.84 2.02
CA HIS A 58 5.47 -3.01 1.38
C HIS A 58 5.02 -3.17 -0.09
N THR A 59 5.81 -3.97 -0.81
CA THR A 59 5.53 -4.45 -2.18
C THR A 59 5.16 -3.36 -3.18
N ALA A 60 5.95 -2.29 -3.21
CA ALA A 60 5.85 -1.25 -4.23
C ALA A 60 6.28 -1.79 -5.60
N TRP A 61 5.36 -2.46 -6.29
CA TRP A 61 5.58 -3.20 -7.53
C TRP A 61 4.85 -2.56 -8.72
N ILE A 62 5.33 -2.86 -9.91
CA ILE A 62 4.71 -2.40 -11.16
C ILE A 62 3.67 -3.43 -11.59
N SER A 63 2.41 -3.01 -11.68
CA SER A 63 1.32 -3.85 -12.16
C SER A 63 1.44 -4.08 -13.67
N SER A 64 0.68 -5.05 -14.20
CA SER A 64 0.53 -5.24 -15.65
C SER A 64 -0.13 -4.05 -16.37
N LYS A 65 -0.75 -3.11 -15.64
CA LYS A 65 -1.30 -1.84 -16.17
C LYS A 65 -0.22 -0.76 -16.33
N GLY A 66 1.01 -1.00 -15.88
CA GLY A 66 2.09 -0.01 -15.87
C GLY A 66 1.98 1.02 -14.73
N THR A 67 1.15 0.75 -13.72
CA THR A 67 0.96 1.56 -12.50
C THR A 67 1.73 0.98 -11.32
N LEU A 68 1.89 1.77 -10.25
CA LEU A 68 2.57 1.36 -9.02
C LEU A 68 1.54 0.90 -7.98
N THR A 69 1.53 -0.38 -7.64
CA THR A 69 0.69 -0.95 -6.56
C THR A 69 1.51 -1.09 -5.29
N ILE A 70 0.93 -0.76 -4.13
CA ILE A 70 1.60 -0.77 -2.83
C ILE A 70 0.64 -1.30 -1.75
N PHE A 71 1.15 -2.17 -0.87
CA PHE A 71 0.49 -2.44 0.40
C PHE A 71 0.94 -1.37 1.40
N ASP A 72 0.04 -0.49 1.80
CA ASP A 72 0.28 0.60 2.74
C ASP A 72 -0.09 0.13 4.15
N ASN A 73 0.90 -0.34 4.92
CA ASN A 73 0.71 -0.87 6.27
C ASN A 73 0.11 0.18 7.21
N GLY A 74 0.61 1.41 7.15
CA GLY A 74 -0.02 2.56 7.80
C GLY A 74 0.42 2.82 9.24
N ASP A 75 1.42 2.11 9.76
CA ASP A 75 2.04 2.55 11.02
C ASP A 75 2.80 3.87 10.80
N GLY A 76 2.69 4.79 11.76
CA GLY A 76 3.27 6.13 11.66
C GLY A 76 2.63 6.99 10.57
N ARG A 77 1.38 6.69 10.17
CA ARG A 77 0.63 7.51 9.21
C ARG A 77 0.62 8.98 9.64
N HIS A 78 0.82 9.87 8.68
CA HIS A 78 1.00 11.31 8.90
C HIS A 78 2.13 11.67 9.88
N LEU A 79 3.14 10.80 9.98
CA LEU A 79 4.34 10.95 10.79
C LEU A 79 4.04 11.10 12.30
N GLU A 80 2.96 10.48 12.76
CA GLU A 80 2.55 10.48 14.16
C GLU A 80 1.97 9.12 14.58
N GLN A 81 1.80 8.93 15.89
CA GLN A 81 0.98 7.86 16.44
C GLN A 81 -0.41 8.43 16.71
N PRO A 82 -1.50 7.72 16.34
CA PRO A 82 -2.84 8.19 16.63
C PRO A 82 -3.13 8.11 18.14
N ALA A 83 -4.20 8.78 18.58
CA ALA A 83 -4.60 8.82 19.98
C ALA A 83 -4.85 7.42 20.58
N LEU A 84 -5.39 6.49 19.78
CA LEU A 84 -5.59 5.09 20.16
C LEU A 84 -4.99 4.16 19.10
N PRO A 85 -4.34 3.04 19.50
CA PRO A 85 -3.75 2.08 18.55
C PRO A 85 -4.74 1.55 17.50
N THR A 86 -6.01 1.39 17.88
CA THR A 86 -7.10 0.87 17.04
C THR A 86 -7.58 1.85 15.96
N MET A 87 -7.10 3.10 15.97
CA MET A 87 -7.35 4.07 14.90
C MET A 87 -6.46 3.85 13.68
N LYS A 88 -5.49 2.93 13.75
CA LYS A 88 -4.64 2.56 12.62
C LYS A 88 -5.40 1.67 11.62
N TYR A 89 -5.03 1.81 10.36
CA TYR A 89 -5.58 1.03 9.26
C TYR A 89 -4.53 0.84 8.16
N SER A 90 -4.65 -0.27 7.43
CA SER A 90 -3.85 -0.56 6.25
C SER A 90 -4.66 -0.33 4.98
N ARG A 91 -3.98 -0.09 3.85
CA ARG A 91 -4.61 0.06 2.55
C ARG A 91 -3.93 -0.78 1.49
N PHE A 92 -4.73 -1.26 0.55
CA PHE A 92 -4.26 -1.57 -0.78
C PHE A 92 -4.38 -0.27 -1.59
N VAL A 93 -3.31 0.18 -2.23
CA VAL A 93 -3.34 1.45 -2.97
C VAL A 93 -2.60 1.33 -4.29
N GLU A 94 -3.13 2.01 -5.30
CA GLU A 94 -2.51 2.10 -6.63
C GLU A 94 -2.30 3.55 -7.04
N TYR A 95 -1.12 3.82 -7.57
CA TYR A 95 -0.73 5.13 -8.08
C TYR A 95 -0.39 5.08 -9.57
N LYS A 96 -0.81 6.13 -10.27
CA LYS A 96 -0.34 6.46 -11.62
C LYS A 96 0.67 7.60 -11.52
N ILE A 97 1.87 7.38 -12.07
CA ILE A 97 2.97 8.36 -12.02
C ILE A 97 3.24 8.89 -13.43
N ASP A 98 3.31 10.21 -13.57
CA ASP A 98 3.88 10.87 -14.75
C ASP A 98 5.31 11.29 -14.41
N GLU A 99 6.28 10.48 -14.82
CA GLU A 99 7.70 10.72 -14.50
C GLU A 99 8.24 11.99 -15.17
N LYS A 100 7.66 12.39 -16.32
CA LYS A 100 8.10 13.59 -17.05
C LYS A 100 7.63 14.87 -16.35
N LYS A 101 6.41 14.86 -15.81
CA LYS A 101 5.85 15.99 -15.06
C LYS A 101 6.25 15.99 -13.58
N GLY A 102 6.71 14.84 -13.06
CA GLY A 102 6.99 14.67 -11.63
C GLY A 102 5.71 14.70 -10.79
N THR A 103 4.62 14.13 -11.30
CA THR A 103 3.31 14.10 -10.63
C THR A 103 2.87 12.67 -10.33
N VAL A 104 2.02 12.53 -9.31
CA VAL A 104 1.46 11.25 -8.88
C VAL A 104 -0.04 11.40 -8.63
N GLN A 105 -0.83 10.44 -9.09
CA GLN A 105 -2.27 10.37 -8.88
C GLN A 105 -2.59 9.05 -8.18
N GLN A 106 -3.30 9.08 -7.06
CA GLN A 106 -3.92 7.89 -6.48
C GLN A 106 -5.14 7.52 -7.34
N VAL A 107 -5.18 6.31 -7.88
CA VAL A 107 -6.21 5.90 -8.85
C VAL A 107 -7.14 4.81 -8.29
N TRP A 108 -6.75 4.18 -7.19
CA TRP A 108 -7.52 3.12 -6.56
C TRP A 108 -7.07 2.93 -5.11
N GLU A 109 -8.02 2.63 -4.22
CA GLU A 109 -7.71 2.16 -2.87
C GLU A 109 -8.77 1.18 -2.33
N TYR A 110 -8.39 0.44 -1.28
CA TYR A 110 -9.26 -0.44 -0.49
C TYR A 110 -8.65 -0.67 0.90
N GLY A 111 -9.48 -0.93 1.92
CA GLY A 111 -9.05 -1.41 3.24
C GLY A 111 -9.18 -0.38 4.38
N LYS A 112 -9.15 0.92 4.08
CA LYS A 112 -9.29 2.00 5.07
C LYS A 112 -10.51 1.84 5.98
N GLU A 113 -11.67 1.58 5.39
CA GLU A 113 -12.95 1.44 6.11
C GLU A 113 -13.09 0.11 6.89
N ARG A 114 -12.11 -0.81 6.81
CA ARG A 114 -12.15 -2.08 7.53
C ARG A 114 -11.44 -2.03 8.89
N GLY A 115 -10.78 -0.91 9.21
CA GLY A 115 -10.22 -0.63 10.53
C GLY A 115 -9.19 -1.67 11.01
N TYR A 116 -9.17 -1.88 12.32
CA TYR A 116 -8.13 -2.66 13.00
C TYR A 116 -8.12 -4.16 12.62
N ASP A 117 -9.28 -4.73 12.25
CA ASP A 117 -9.39 -6.13 11.81
C ASP A 117 -8.83 -6.38 10.39
N PHE A 118 -8.42 -5.32 9.70
CA PHE A 118 -7.69 -5.39 8.44
C PHE A 118 -6.26 -4.82 8.55
N TYR A 119 -5.94 -4.20 9.68
CA TYR A 119 -4.67 -3.54 9.90
C TYR A 119 -3.53 -4.56 10.06
N SER A 120 -2.55 -4.49 9.17
CA SER A 120 -1.30 -5.26 9.26
C SER A 120 -0.13 -4.30 9.48
N PRO A 121 0.40 -4.17 10.72
CA PRO A 121 1.53 -3.29 11.02
C PRO A 121 2.81 -3.59 10.23
N ILE A 122 3.03 -4.84 9.79
CA ILE A 122 4.26 -5.26 9.14
C ILE A 122 3.99 -6.24 8.00
N THR A 123 5.03 -6.53 7.20
CA THR A 123 5.02 -7.56 6.15
C THR A 123 3.93 -7.29 5.09
N SER A 124 3.22 -8.30 4.60
CA SER A 124 2.09 -8.14 3.67
C SER A 124 2.49 -7.84 2.22
N ILE A 125 1.50 -7.93 1.31
CA ILE A 125 1.66 -7.87 -0.14
C ILE A 125 0.35 -7.49 -0.82
N ILE A 126 0.42 -6.74 -1.93
CA ILE A 126 -0.62 -6.74 -2.97
C ILE A 126 -0.02 -6.92 -4.37
N GLU A 127 -0.80 -7.51 -5.26
CA GLU A 127 -0.48 -7.63 -6.68
C GLU A 127 -1.76 -7.63 -7.52
N TYR A 128 -1.80 -6.81 -8.57
CA TYR A 128 -2.94 -6.78 -9.49
C TYR A 128 -2.99 -8.02 -10.40
N GLN A 129 -4.16 -8.64 -10.49
CA GLN A 129 -4.43 -9.85 -11.28
C GLN A 129 -5.31 -9.50 -12.49
N ALA A 130 -4.68 -9.44 -13.66
CA ALA A 130 -5.35 -8.99 -14.89
C ALA A 130 -6.34 -10.01 -15.48
N ASP A 131 -6.15 -11.29 -15.20
CA ASP A 131 -6.99 -12.39 -15.70
C ASP A 131 -8.43 -12.33 -15.18
N ARG A 132 -8.64 -11.79 -13.97
CA ARG A 132 -9.96 -11.64 -13.35
C ARG A 132 -10.30 -10.20 -12.94
N ASN A 133 -9.42 -9.26 -13.26
CA ASN A 133 -9.53 -7.86 -12.85
C ASN A 133 -9.72 -7.70 -11.33
N THR A 134 -8.89 -8.39 -10.56
CA THR A 134 -8.89 -8.34 -9.10
C THR A 134 -7.58 -7.75 -8.57
N MET A 135 -7.62 -7.19 -7.37
CA MET A 135 -6.44 -6.90 -6.56
C MET A 135 -6.26 -8.07 -5.59
N PHE A 136 -5.22 -8.87 -5.79
CA PHE A 136 -4.81 -9.85 -4.80
C PHE A 136 -4.09 -9.14 -3.67
N GLY A 137 -4.35 -9.56 -2.44
CA GLY A 137 -3.63 -9.07 -1.27
C GLY A 137 -3.49 -10.14 -0.21
N PHE A 138 -2.48 -9.95 0.64
CA PHE A 138 -2.31 -10.73 1.86
C PHE A 138 -1.85 -9.80 2.98
N GLY A 139 -2.69 -9.63 4.01
CA GLY A 139 -2.34 -8.96 5.26
C GLY A 139 -1.69 -9.96 6.21
N GLY A 140 -0.40 -9.82 6.49
CA GLY A 140 0.40 -10.86 7.16
C GLY A 140 0.47 -10.75 8.69
N SER A 141 -0.09 -9.69 9.28
CA SER A 141 0.13 -9.39 10.69
C SER A 141 -1.10 -8.82 11.40
N ILE A 142 -2.31 -9.20 10.98
CA ILE A 142 -3.54 -8.76 11.62
C ILE A 142 -3.59 -9.30 13.05
N HIS A 143 -4.01 -8.46 14.00
CA HIS A 143 -4.05 -8.75 15.44
C HIS A 143 -2.70 -9.19 16.04
N LEU A 144 -1.58 -8.76 15.44
CA LEU A 144 -0.24 -9.10 15.94
C LEU A 144 -0.02 -8.75 17.41
N PHE A 145 -0.66 -7.68 17.91
CA PHE A 145 -0.50 -7.19 19.27
C PHE A 145 -1.51 -7.77 20.28
N ASP A 146 -2.41 -8.65 19.85
CA ASP A 146 -3.36 -9.31 20.74
C ASP A 146 -2.63 -10.44 21.48
N VAL A 147 -2.12 -10.13 22.67
CA VAL A 147 -1.21 -11.00 23.42
C VAL A 147 -1.86 -12.35 23.70
N GLY A 148 -1.15 -13.44 23.35
CA GLY A 148 -1.63 -14.81 23.54
C GLY A 148 -2.55 -15.32 22.44
N GLN A 149 -2.93 -14.48 21.47
CA GLN A 149 -3.73 -14.88 20.31
C GLN A 149 -2.85 -15.23 19.11
N PRO A 150 -3.27 -16.19 18.24
CA PRO A 150 -2.62 -16.41 16.96
C PRO A 150 -2.73 -15.16 16.08
N THR A 151 -1.68 -14.84 15.34
CA THR A 151 -1.68 -13.76 14.36
C THR A 151 -2.38 -14.22 13.08
N VAL A 152 -3.20 -13.33 12.50
CA VAL A 152 -4.00 -13.62 11.32
C VAL A 152 -3.26 -13.18 10.06
N GLY A 153 -3.11 -14.14 9.14
CA GLY A 153 -2.71 -13.92 7.75
C GLY A 153 -3.96 -13.95 6.87
N LYS A 154 -4.44 -12.81 6.37
CA LYS A 154 -5.68 -12.72 5.59
C LYS A 154 -5.38 -12.60 4.10
N LEU A 155 -5.77 -13.62 3.33
CA LEU A 155 -5.75 -13.62 1.87
C LEU A 155 -7.01 -12.94 1.33
N ASN A 156 -6.85 -12.05 0.36
CA ASN A 156 -7.96 -11.42 -0.33
C ASN A 156 -7.78 -11.42 -1.85
N GLU A 157 -8.89 -11.59 -2.57
CA GLU A 157 -9.04 -11.06 -3.92
C GLU A 157 -10.21 -10.08 -3.92
N ILE A 158 -9.91 -8.81 -4.24
CA ILE A 158 -10.89 -7.73 -4.28
C ILE A 158 -11.17 -7.38 -5.72
N ASP A 159 -12.44 -7.37 -6.14
CA ASP A 159 -12.81 -6.93 -7.47
C ASP A 159 -12.39 -5.48 -7.69
N TYR A 160 -11.57 -5.23 -8.71
CA TYR A 160 -10.98 -3.92 -8.91
C TYR A 160 -12.04 -2.85 -9.20
N LYS A 161 -13.11 -3.22 -9.92
CA LYS A 161 -14.16 -2.29 -10.35
C LYS A 161 -15.14 -1.99 -9.21
N THR A 162 -15.65 -3.03 -8.57
CA THR A 162 -16.78 -2.96 -7.64
C THR A 162 -16.36 -2.91 -6.17
N LYS A 163 -15.09 -3.22 -5.86
CA LYS A 163 -14.56 -3.40 -4.49
C LYS A 163 -15.19 -4.57 -3.73
N GLU A 164 -15.97 -5.41 -4.40
CA GLU A 164 -16.55 -6.60 -3.81
C GLU A 164 -15.45 -7.62 -3.46
N VAL A 165 -15.56 -8.22 -2.28
CA VAL A 165 -14.66 -9.30 -1.85
C VAL A 165 -15.03 -10.56 -2.64
N LYS A 166 -14.12 -11.05 -3.48
CA LYS A 166 -14.29 -12.27 -4.26
C LYS A 166 -13.72 -13.49 -3.55
N VAL A 167 -12.65 -13.29 -2.79
CA VAL A 167 -12.03 -14.30 -1.92
C VAL A 167 -11.62 -13.61 -0.61
N GLU A 168 -11.91 -14.27 0.51
CA GLU A 168 -11.32 -13.96 1.82
C GLU A 168 -11.05 -15.28 2.56
N ILE A 169 -9.78 -15.51 2.94
CA ILE A 169 -9.34 -16.72 3.63
C ILE A 169 -8.34 -16.32 4.70
N ASP A 170 -8.56 -16.78 5.94
CA ASP A 170 -7.65 -16.50 7.06
C ASP A 170 -6.76 -17.71 7.37
N VAL A 171 -5.48 -17.42 7.60
CA VAL A 171 -4.46 -18.35 8.08
C VAL A 171 -4.06 -17.92 9.47
N LEU A 172 -4.33 -18.76 10.47
CA LEU A 172 -3.90 -18.51 11.84
C LEU A 172 -2.49 -19.06 12.03
N SER A 173 -1.62 -18.31 12.69
CA SER A 173 -0.30 -18.81 13.07
C SER A 173 -0.40 -19.96 14.08
N ASP A 174 0.55 -20.89 14.06
CA ASP A 174 0.60 -22.04 14.97
C ASP A 174 1.00 -21.66 16.40
N LYS A 175 1.60 -20.47 16.58
CA LYS A 175 1.95 -19.89 17.89
C LYS A 175 1.38 -18.49 18.03
N PRO A 176 1.14 -18.03 19.27
CA PRO A 176 0.72 -16.67 19.53
C PRO A 176 1.68 -15.61 18.98
N ASN A 177 1.13 -14.49 18.52
CA ASN A 177 1.87 -13.29 18.12
C ASN A 177 2.99 -13.56 17.08
N GLN A 178 2.82 -14.57 16.23
CA GLN A 178 3.79 -15.00 15.22
C GLN A 178 3.35 -14.51 13.83
N THR A 179 3.92 -13.40 13.37
CA THR A 179 3.60 -12.82 12.05
C THR A 179 3.82 -13.79 10.90
N HIS A 180 2.99 -13.67 9.87
CA HIS A 180 3.25 -14.21 8.54
C HIS A 180 4.13 -13.23 7.76
N TYR A 181 4.61 -13.62 6.57
CA TYR A 181 5.38 -12.71 5.70
C TYR A 181 4.59 -12.29 4.46
N ARG A 182 4.38 -13.20 3.51
CA ARG A 182 3.71 -12.96 2.22
C ARG A 182 3.02 -14.23 1.73
N ALA A 183 2.13 -14.05 0.76
CA ALA A 183 1.56 -15.11 -0.06
C ALA A 183 1.65 -14.75 -1.55
N LEU A 184 1.45 -15.73 -2.43
CA LEU A 184 1.43 -15.57 -3.88
C LEU A 184 0.20 -16.26 -4.47
N LEU A 185 -0.39 -15.67 -5.50
CA LEU A 185 -1.40 -16.32 -6.33
C LEU A 185 -0.69 -17.14 -7.42
N VAL A 186 -0.54 -18.44 -7.16
CA VAL A 186 0.15 -19.36 -8.09
C VAL A 186 -0.80 -19.92 -9.16
N ARG A 187 -0.26 -20.19 -10.35
CA ARG A 187 -1.02 -20.74 -11.48
C ARG A 187 -0.42 -22.10 -11.88
N PRO A 188 -1.11 -23.23 -11.64
CA PRO A 188 -0.59 -24.56 -11.98
C PRO A 188 -0.15 -24.70 -13.44
N GLN A 189 -0.87 -24.03 -14.35
CA GLN A 189 -0.57 -23.99 -15.80
C GLN A 189 0.81 -23.41 -16.15
N GLN A 190 1.48 -22.74 -15.22
CA GLN A 190 2.79 -22.11 -15.42
C GLN A 190 3.92 -22.81 -14.65
N MET A 191 3.61 -23.86 -13.87
CA MET A 191 4.60 -24.50 -13.00
C MET A 191 5.59 -25.38 -13.76
N PHE A 192 5.13 -26.03 -14.84
CA PHE A 192 5.96 -26.89 -15.68
C PHE A 192 5.90 -26.36 -17.12
N LYS A 193 7.05 -25.94 -17.65
CA LYS A 193 7.20 -25.42 -19.02
C LYS A 193 7.75 -26.49 -19.95
#